data_AF-A0A552V671-F1
#
_entry.id   AF-A0A552V671-F1
#
_cell.length_a   1.000
_cell.length_b   1.000
_cell.length_c   1.000
_cell.angle_alpha   90.00
_cell.angle_beta   90.00
_cell.angle_gamma   90.00
#
_symmetry.space_group_name_H-M   'P 1'
#
loop_
_entity.id
_entity.type
_entity.pdbx_description
1 polymer ?
#
loop_
_entity_poly.entity_id
_entity_poly.type
_entity_poly.pdbx_seq_one_letter_code
_entity_poly.pdbx_strand_id
1 'polypeptide(L)'
;MKKSFYLPIHSMNLAHYLGSGIIAPSIYIENKNDDIQDRFKNYLLLSSSMFTKDTNCAIEIVLDSDEEATKQISENFHLFNMPLPISRIKNIYFSSDEQKIRTAQNISFGDAFIPERILKVSQEESIETKELNNLKYQSFDKNWSIYLKKYDQILGGFSTMKVSKEQIQNYPTHYFSALGNVNNLFSNILTQQNISIEDSFQFAFADEGKFKDFHNTIYSEIDYNEVERYAEKDNVNLEVKNGLIQIEKIPENKLTYYVAILESYGKGKRKQVDSFISDLISGKFVEKKKEGLSLIFGLNKGYKAFRNKYKTSNFEVDIKFHLDCKLDYYIIESVYQNVFNSLNSISSFKYIDDLFLENKKEEVINSKYITYQMIDKTIILEEIIATPFEKVLETISDIISKWFPFGVKKSEIETLFKADIELFKNSIERDLENRYKSKFEQNRVALDQLNNTIFENERRINQLENQLREKDHSKNETSINTYKPHTADIQTDSVQENNASIIDVNEDYSKENLEKLSMALLKKKAKELKIYKYSTYKKNTELITEILKLKSK
;
A
#
# COMPACT_ATOMS: atom_id res chain seq x y z
N MET A 1 -31.46 -32.88 5.20
CA MET A 1 -30.55 -32.31 6.22
C MET A 1 -29.32 -31.75 5.51
N LYS A 2 -28.79 -30.59 5.94
CA LYS A 2 -27.48 -30.10 5.47
C LYS A 2 -26.41 -30.89 6.24
N LYS A 3 -25.60 -31.72 5.57
CA LYS A 3 -24.56 -32.53 6.23
C LYS A 3 -23.43 -31.61 6.66
N SER A 4 -23.21 -31.52 7.97
CA SER A 4 -22.11 -30.71 8.52
C SER A 4 -20.84 -31.57 8.55
N PHE A 5 -19.70 -30.96 8.23
CA PHE A 5 -18.40 -31.60 8.27
C PHE A 5 -17.48 -30.85 9.21
N TYR A 6 -16.71 -31.59 10.01
CA TYR A 6 -15.75 -31.04 10.94
C TYR A 6 -14.33 -31.37 10.50
N LEU A 7 -13.41 -30.42 10.63
CA LEU A 7 -11.97 -30.66 10.54
C LEU A 7 -11.42 -30.83 11.97
N PRO A 8 -11.24 -32.07 12.47
CA PRO A 8 -10.65 -32.32 13.78
C PRO A 8 -9.15 -32.02 13.73
N ILE A 9 -8.65 -31.22 14.68
CA ILE A 9 -7.26 -30.75 14.76
C ILE A 9 -6.78 -30.63 16.21
N HIS A 10 -5.47 -30.48 16.41
CA HIS A 10 -4.97 -29.87 17.64
C HIS A 10 -5.16 -28.35 17.60
N SER A 11 -5.67 -27.74 18.68
CA SER A 11 -5.96 -26.29 18.68
C SER A 11 -4.71 -25.41 18.50
N MET A 12 -3.52 -25.95 18.81
CA MET A 12 -2.24 -25.31 18.53
C MET A 12 -2.04 -25.03 17.03
N ASN A 13 -2.63 -25.84 16.14
CA ASN A 13 -2.49 -25.70 14.70
C ASN A 13 -3.49 -24.72 14.07
N LEU A 14 -4.53 -24.29 14.82
CA LEU A 14 -5.54 -23.35 14.33
C LEU A 14 -4.95 -22.01 13.86
N ALA A 15 -3.84 -21.59 14.48
CA ALA A 15 -3.11 -20.37 14.12
C ALA A 15 -2.66 -20.35 12.65
N HIS A 16 -2.18 -21.49 12.11
CA HIS A 16 -1.68 -21.54 10.73
C HIS A 16 -2.80 -21.31 9.70
N TYR A 17 -4.01 -21.84 9.96
CA TYR A 17 -5.15 -21.68 9.05
C TYR A 17 -5.69 -20.24 9.06
N LEU A 18 -5.94 -19.68 10.25
CA LEU A 18 -6.47 -18.32 10.38
C LEU A 18 -5.43 -17.27 9.98
N GLY A 19 -4.16 -17.48 10.33
CA GLY A 19 -3.05 -16.58 10.01
C GLY A 19 -2.67 -16.55 8.52
N SER A 20 -2.90 -17.62 7.78
CA SER A 20 -2.72 -17.67 6.31
C SER A 20 -3.99 -17.34 5.51
N GLY A 21 -5.14 -17.24 6.18
CA GLY A 21 -6.43 -17.00 5.53
C GLY A 21 -7.00 -18.23 4.81
N ILE A 22 -6.42 -19.43 4.97
CA ILE A 22 -6.84 -20.64 4.26
C ILE A 22 -6.58 -21.93 5.04
N ILE A 23 -7.54 -22.84 4.98
CA ILE A 23 -7.45 -24.22 5.50
C ILE A 23 -6.79 -25.07 4.42
N ALA A 24 -5.48 -25.29 4.51
CA ALA A 24 -4.69 -26.05 3.53
C ALA A 24 -4.32 -27.45 4.05
N PRO A 25 -4.16 -28.47 3.16
CA PRO A 25 -3.58 -29.76 3.52
C PRO A 25 -2.19 -29.64 4.15
N SER A 26 -1.86 -30.54 5.08
CA SER A 26 -0.64 -30.47 5.93
C SER A 26 0.68 -30.34 5.16
N ILE A 27 0.77 -30.88 3.93
CA ILE A 27 1.97 -30.75 3.08
C ILE A 27 2.33 -29.29 2.73
N TYR A 28 1.38 -28.35 2.83
CA TYR A 28 1.57 -26.94 2.51
C TYR A 28 1.79 -26.04 3.73
N ILE A 29 1.91 -26.61 4.94
CA ILE A 29 2.01 -25.85 6.19
C ILE A 29 3.35 -26.11 6.88
N GLU A 30 4.23 -25.13 6.81
CA GLU A 30 5.53 -25.16 7.49
C GLU A 30 5.38 -24.92 9.00
N ASN A 31 6.23 -25.57 9.79
CA ASN A 31 6.38 -25.39 11.24
C ASN A 31 5.12 -25.63 12.10
N LYS A 32 4.13 -26.40 11.61
CA LYS A 32 3.00 -26.85 12.45
C LYS A 32 3.39 -28.02 13.36
N ASN A 33 2.56 -28.30 14.36
CA ASN A 33 2.66 -29.50 15.18
C ASN A 33 2.05 -30.69 14.43
N ASP A 34 2.60 -31.90 14.60
CA ASP A 34 1.97 -33.12 14.09
C ASP A 34 0.57 -33.31 14.72
N ASP A 35 -0.44 -33.63 13.89
CA ASP A 35 -1.78 -34.01 14.34
C ASP A 35 -2.44 -35.01 13.38
N ILE A 36 -3.74 -35.27 13.54
CA ILE A 36 -4.48 -36.26 12.74
C ILE A 36 -4.44 -35.95 11.23
N GLN A 37 -4.24 -34.68 10.83
CA GLN A 37 -4.18 -34.25 9.43
C GLN A 37 -2.88 -34.71 8.75
N ASP A 38 -1.81 -35.03 9.49
CA ASP A 38 -0.56 -35.54 8.90
C ASP A 38 -0.64 -36.98 8.39
N ARG A 39 -1.69 -37.71 8.77
CA ARG A 39 -1.97 -39.04 8.21
C ARG A 39 -2.38 -38.97 6.73
N PHE A 40 -2.85 -37.82 6.28
CA PHE A 40 -3.43 -37.59 4.94
C PHE A 40 -2.88 -36.32 4.26
N LYS A 41 -1.55 -36.13 4.25
CA LYS A 41 -0.88 -34.83 3.97
C LYS A 41 -1.33 -34.04 2.73
N ASN A 42 -1.84 -34.69 1.68
CA ASN A 42 -2.32 -34.06 0.44
C ASN A 42 -3.83 -33.68 0.47
N TYR A 43 -4.54 -34.01 1.56
CA TYR A 43 -5.97 -33.82 1.74
C TYR A 43 -6.28 -33.03 3.03
N LEU A 44 -7.52 -32.56 3.15
CA LEU A 44 -8.16 -32.26 4.43
C LEU A 44 -8.92 -33.52 4.88
N LEU A 45 -8.62 -34.01 6.09
CA LEU A 45 -9.37 -35.08 6.75
C LEU A 45 -10.57 -34.48 7.47
N LEU A 46 -11.75 -34.74 6.94
CA LEU A 46 -13.04 -34.32 7.49
C LEU A 46 -13.69 -35.47 8.28
N SER A 47 -14.49 -35.09 9.28
CA SER A 47 -15.17 -35.98 10.22
C SER A 47 -16.67 -35.64 10.28
N SER A 48 -17.48 -36.65 10.59
CA SER A 48 -18.92 -36.51 10.86
C SER A 48 -19.22 -36.15 12.33
N SER A 49 -18.24 -36.30 13.23
CA SER A 49 -18.28 -35.92 14.66
C SER A 49 -17.25 -34.82 14.94
N MET A 50 -17.48 -33.97 15.95
CA MET A 50 -16.56 -32.87 16.27
C MET A 50 -15.16 -33.36 16.67
N PHE A 51 -15.08 -34.15 17.74
CA PHE A 51 -13.80 -34.52 18.37
C PHE A 51 -13.41 -35.97 18.09
N THR A 52 -12.11 -36.21 18.01
CA THR A 52 -11.51 -37.55 18.04
C THR A 52 -10.66 -37.71 19.30
N LYS A 53 -10.22 -38.93 19.63
CA LYS A 53 -9.29 -39.14 20.75
C LYS A 53 -7.90 -38.53 20.53
N ASP A 54 -7.57 -38.20 19.29
CA ASP A 54 -6.30 -37.58 18.89
C ASP A 54 -6.42 -36.05 18.74
N THR A 55 -7.55 -35.42 19.08
CA THR A 55 -7.81 -34.00 18.81
C THR A 55 -8.58 -33.31 19.93
N ASN A 56 -8.52 -31.98 19.97
CA ASN A 56 -9.13 -31.15 21.01
C ASN A 56 -9.75 -29.85 20.48
N CYS A 57 -9.83 -29.70 19.15
CA CYS A 57 -10.49 -28.61 18.45
C CYS A 57 -11.09 -29.14 17.15
N ALA A 58 -12.23 -28.58 16.75
CA ALA A 58 -12.93 -28.96 15.53
C ALA A 58 -13.44 -27.72 14.80
N ILE A 59 -13.01 -27.53 13.54
CA ILE A 59 -13.54 -26.45 12.69
C ILE A 59 -14.77 -27.00 11.95
N GLU A 60 -15.94 -26.41 12.16
CA GLU A 60 -17.14 -26.71 11.38
C GLU A 60 -17.10 -25.93 10.06
N ILE A 61 -17.09 -26.67 8.96
CA ILE A 61 -16.88 -26.16 7.60
C ILE A 61 -18.19 -26.28 6.81
N VAL A 62 -18.56 -25.21 6.10
CA VAL A 62 -19.64 -25.25 5.10
C VAL A 62 -19.07 -25.50 3.72
N LEU A 63 -19.32 -26.71 3.21
CA LEU A 63 -19.10 -27.05 1.80
C LEU A 63 -20.31 -26.63 0.97
N ASP A 64 -20.08 -26.33 -0.31
CA ASP A 64 -21.14 -26.24 -1.30
C ASP A 64 -21.52 -27.66 -1.77
N SER A 65 -22.77 -28.06 -1.55
CA SER A 65 -23.23 -29.42 -1.82
C SER A 65 -23.23 -29.79 -3.30
N ASP A 66 -23.20 -28.78 -4.17
CA ASP A 66 -23.48 -28.95 -5.59
C ASP A 66 -22.15 -29.01 -6.39
N GLU A 67 -21.03 -28.58 -5.79
CA GLU A 67 -19.68 -28.59 -6.39
C GLU A 67 -18.62 -29.39 -5.57
N GLU A 68 -18.69 -29.39 -4.22
CA GLU A 68 -17.57 -29.79 -3.35
C GLU A 68 -17.72 -31.22 -2.78
N ALA A 69 -17.56 -32.22 -3.65
CA ALA A 69 -17.72 -33.64 -3.30
C ALA A 69 -16.61 -34.23 -2.41
N THR A 70 -16.95 -34.65 -1.19
CA THR A 70 -16.04 -35.38 -0.27
C THR A 70 -15.98 -36.88 -0.56
N LYS A 71 -14.79 -37.50 -0.54
CA LYS A 71 -14.64 -38.97 -0.63
C LYS A 71 -14.69 -39.60 0.77
N GLN A 72 -15.76 -40.30 1.10
CA GLN A 72 -15.84 -41.11 2.33
C GLN A 72 -14.75 -42.21 2.33
N ILE A 73 -14.09 -42.43 3.48
CA ILE A 73 -13.02 -43.43 3.64
C ILE A 73 -13.26 -44.42 4.80
N SER A 74 -14.16 -44.09 5.73
CA SER A 74 -14.58 -44.93 6.85
C SER A 74 -16.02 -44.60 7.25
N GLU A 75 -16.54 -45.07 8.38
CA GLU A 75 -17.88 -44.69 8.82
C GLU A 75 -17.96 -43.18 9.11
N ASN A 76 -16.99 -42.64 9.84
CA ASN A 76 -17.01 -41.24 10.28
C ASN A 76 -16.23 -40.30 9.36
N PHE A 77 -15.13 -40.76 8.76
CA PHE A 77 -14.14 -39.91 8.10
C PHE A 77 -14.26 -39.86 6.57
N HIS A 78 -13.91 -38.69 6.05
CA HIS A 78 -13.97 -38.32 4.64
C HIS A 78 -12.71 -37.55 4.26
N LEU A 79 -12.26 -37.66 3.02
CA LEU A 79 -11.17 -36.85 2.46
C LEU A 79 -11.73 -35.80 1.50
N PHE A 80 -11.25 -34.57 1.65
CA PHE A 80 -11.45 -33.48 0.71
C PHE A 80 -10.10 -33.05 0.13
N ASN A 81 -10.01 -32.83 -1.17
CA ASN A 81 -8.75 -32.78 -1.93
C ASN A 81 -8.26 -31.36 -2.27
N MET A 82 -8.89 -30.34 -1.71
CA MET A 82 -8.71 -28.94 -2.07
C MET A 82 -8.61 -28.07 -0.80
N PRO A 83 -7.77 -27.01 -0.77
CA PRO A 83 -7.78 -26.03 0.31
C PRO A 83 -9.13 -25.30 0.39
N LEU A 84 -9.52 -24.80 1.56
CA LEU A 84 -10.78 -24.07 1.75
C LEU A 84 -10.53 -22.73 2.46
N PRO A 85 -11.14 -21.61 2.01
CA PRO A 85 -10.90 -20.31 2.62
C PRO A 85 -11.55 -20.22 4.00
N ILE A 86 -11.02 -19.33 4.87
CA ILE A 86 -11.57 -19.16 6.23
C ILE A 86 -13.01 -18.59 6.25
N SER A 87 -13.51 -18.08 5.12
CA SER A 87 -14.93 -17.75 4.89
C SER A 87 -15.87 -18.97 4.96
N ARG A 88 -15.36 -20.21 4.88
CA ARG A 88 -16.17 -21.43 5.09
C ARG A 88 -16.32 -21.84 6.55
N ILE A 89 -15.67 -21.15 7.49
CA ILE A 89 -15.76 -21.45 8.93
C ILE A 89 -17.09 -20.94 9.48
N LYS A 90 -17.92 -21.88 9.90
CA LYS A 90 -19.21 -21.63 10.59
C LYS A 90 -19.03 -21.51 12.10
N ASN A 91 -18.31 -22.46 12.70
CA ASN A 91 -17.97 -22.50 14.12
C ASN A 91 -16.60 -23.14 14.33
N ILE A 92 -15.99 -22.87 15.48
CA ILE A 92 -14.78 -23.54 15.98
C ILE A 92 -15.10 -24.06 17.38
N TYR A 93 -15.18 -25.37 17.52
CA TYR A 93 -15.53 -26.06 18.76
C TYR A 93 -14.27 -26.50 19.53
N PHE A 94 -14.30 -26.33 20.85
CA PHE A 94 -13.27 -26.76 21.79
C PHE A 94 -13.89 -27.70 22.83
N SER A 95 -13.10 -28.65 23.35
CA SER A 95 -13.55 -29.56 24.40
C SER A 95 -13.57 -28.94 25.80
N SER A 96 -12.96 -27.76 25.98
CA SER A 96 -13.03 -26.99 27.23
C SER A 96 -12.94 -25.47 27.00
N ASP A 97 -13.50 -24.70 27.94
CA ASP A 97 -13.52 -23.23 27.85
C ASP A 97 -12.14 -22.60 28.09
N GLU A 98 -11.33 -23.18 28.98
CA GLU A 98 -9.93 -22.78 29.19
C GLU A 98 -9.13 -22.87 27.89
N GLN A 99 -9.29 -23.96 27.14
CA GLN A 99 -8.59 -24.18 25.88
C GLN A 99 -9.11 -23.23 24.78
N LYS A 100 -10.42 -22.96 24.73
CA LYS A 100 -11.03 -21.93 23.87
C LYS A 100 -10.37 -20.56 24.13
N ILE A 101 -10.36 -20.11 25.38
CA ILE A 101 -9.80 -18.81 25.79
C ILE A 101 -8.31 -18.74 25.44
N ARG A 102 -7.51 -19.71 25.88
CA ARG A 102 -6.06 -19.73 25.67
C ARG A 102 -5.69 -19.77 24.19
N THR A 103 -6.39 -20.57 23.38
CA THR A 103 -6.11 -20.64 21.93
C THR A 103 -6.50 -19.33 21.24
N ALA A 104 -7.67 -18.77 21.54
CA ALA A 104 -8.13 -17.51 20.94
C ALA A 104 -7.24 -16.32 21.31
N GLN A 105 -6.78 -16.24 22.57
CA GLN A 105 -5.82 -15.23 23.02
C GLN A 105 -4.49 -15.34 22.29
N ASN A 106 -3.90 -16.55 22.20
CA ASN A 106 -2.65 -16.78 21.49
C ASN A 106 -2.71 -16.28 20.04
N ILE A 107 -3.74 -16.66 19.28
CA ILE A 107 -3.93 -16.26 17.89
C ILE A 107 -4.15 -14.75 17.77
N SER A 108 -4.87 -14.15 18.73
CA SER A 108 -5.15 -12.71 18.78
C SER A 108 -3.93 -11.85 19.12
N PHE A 109 -2.83 -12.42 19.65
CA PHE A 109 -1.59 -11.69 19.90
C PHE A 109 -0.73 -11.43 18.66
N GLY A 110 -1.04 -12.04 17.50
CA GLY A 110 -0.31 -11.74 16.27
C GLY A 110 -0.76 -12.44 14.99
N ASP A 111 -1.37 -13.61 15.05
CA ASP A 111 -1.62 -14.43 13.86
C ASP A 111 -2.87 -13.99 13.07
N ALA A 112 -4.01 -13.86 13.74
CA ALA A 112 -5.29 -13.52 13.14
C ALA A 112 -6.25 -12.82 14.12
N PHE A 113 -7.43 -12.42 13.64
CA PHE A 113 -8.57 -12.12 14.51
C PHE A 113 -9.52 -13.33 14.54
N ILE A 114 -10.25 -13.50 15.64
CA ILE A 114 -11.32 -14.50 15.73
C ILE A 114 -12.55 -13.87 16.40
N PRO A 115 -13.71 -13.83 15.72
CA PRO A 115 -14.96 -13.42 16.35
C PRO A 115 -15.38 -14.38 17.45
N GLU A 116 -15.74 -13.85 18.63
CA GLU A 116 -16.29 -14.71 19.70
C GLU A 116 -17.60 -15.41 19.26
N ARG A 117 -18.36 -14.82 18.31
CA ARG A 117 -19.57 -15.43 17.75
C ARG A 117 -19.35 -16.81 17.11
N ILE A 118 -18.15 -17.11 16.58
CA ILE A 118 -17.84 -18.43 16.00
C ILE A 118 -17.15 -19.40 16.97
N LEU A 119 -16.66 -18.92 18.13
CA LEU A 119 -16.05 -19.77 19.15
C LEU A 119 -17.13 -20.51 19.95
N LYS A 120 -16.94 -21.81 20.19
CA LYS A 120 -17.90 -22.68 20.90
C LYS A 120 -17.17 -23.66 21.81
N VAL A 121 -17.84 -24.07 22.90
CA VAL A 121 -17.45 -25.25 23.68
C VAL A 121 -18.48 -26.34 23.41
N SER A 122 -18.03 -27.57 23.22
CA SER A 122 -18.90 -28.76 23.10
C SER A 122 -18.44 -29.83 24.08
N GLN A 123 -19.37 -30.71 24.48
CA GLN A 123 -19.13 -31.87 25.34
C GLN A 123 -19.52 -33.18 24.63
N GLU A 124 -19.52 -33.18 23.28
CA GLU A 124 -19.64 -34.41 22.48
C GLU A 124 -18.49 -35.39 22.79
N GLU A 125 -18.78 -36.69 22.73
CA GLU A 125 -17.77 -37.73 22.99
C GLU A 125 -16.76 -37.86 21.84
N SER A 126 -15.46 -37.95 22.19
CA SER A 126 -14.38 -38.15 21.23
C SER A 126 -14.40 -39.52 20.56
N ILE A 127 -14.59 -39.56 19.24
CA ILE A 127 -14.57 -40.82 18.47
C ILE A 127 -13.17 -41.45 18.37
N GLU A 128 -13.15 -42.77 18.24
CA GLU A 128 -11.93 -43.58 18.04
C GLU A 128 -11.36 -43.39 16.62
N THR A 129 -10.05 -43.16 16.51
CA THR A 129 -9.37 -42.99 15.20
C THR A 129 -8.86 -44.30 14.60
N LYS A 130 -9.18 -45.44 15.24
CA LYS A 130 -8.69 -46.78 14.88
C LYS A 130 -9.08 -47.20 13.46
N GLU A 131 -10.22 -46.73 12.94
CA GLU A 131 -10.66 -46.99 11.56
C GLU A 131 -9.80 -46.30 10.49
N LEU A 132 -8.94 -45.34 10.86
CA LEU A 132 -7.97 -44.72 9.95
C LEU A 132 -6.69 -45.56 9.77
N ASN A 133 -6.46 -46.55 10.63
CA ASN A 133 -5.24 -47.36 10.60
C ASN A 133 -5.25 -48.31 9.39
N ASN A 134 -4.14 -48.35 8.65
CA ASN A 134 -3.94 -49.18 7.45
C ASN A 134 -4.84 -48.86 6.24
N LEU A 135 -5.56 -47.73 6.24
CA LEU A 135 -6.34 -47.29 5.07
C LEU A 135 -5.42 -46.99 3.89
N LYS A 136 -5.61 -47.72 2.78
CA LYS A 136 -4.96 -47.44 1.50
C LYS A 136 -5.75 -46.39 0.73
N TYR A 137 -5.27 -45.16 0.73
CA TYR A 137 -5.75 -44.11 -0.16
C TYR A 137 -4.75 -43.89 -1.31
N GLN A 138 -5.24 -43.43 -2.46
CA GLN A 138 -4.38 -42.97 -3.57
C GLN A 138 -3.85 -41.57 -3.23
N SER A 139 -2.65 -41.22 -3.68
CA SER A 139 -2.19 -39.83 -3.63
C SER A 139 -3.12 -38.94 -4.48
N PHE A 140 -3.30 -37.69 -4.06
CA PHE A 140 -3.79 -36.65 -4.94
C PHE A 140 -2.60 -35.86 -5.47
N ASP A 141 -2.46 -35.86 -6.80
CA ASP A 141 -1.24 -35.38 -7.46
C ASP A 141 -1.32 -33.90 -7.88
N LYS A 142 -2.49 -33.24 -7.74
CA LYS A 142 -2.64 -31.81 -8.03
C LYS A 142 -1.92 -30.98 -6.97
N ASN A 143 -0.82 -30.36 -7.37
CA ASN A 143 -0.05 -29.43 -6.53
C ASN A 143 -0.78 -28.07 -6.42
N TRP A 144 -1.13 -27.68 -5.20
CA TRP A 144 -1.84 -26.44 -4.91
C TRP A 144 -0.92 -25.23 -4.65
N SER A 145 0.42 -25.40 -4.56
CA SER A 145 1.34 -24.33 -4.12
C SER A 145 1.27 -23.04 -4.94
N ILE A 146 1.02 -23.13 -6.26
CA ILE A 146 0.87 -21.92 -7.12
C ILE A 146 -0.42 -21.16 -6.79
N TYR A 147 -1.52 -21.88 -6.58
CA TYR A 147 -2.82 -21.33 -6.19
C TYR A 147 -2.75 -20.72 -4.78
N LEU A 148 -2.18 -21.46 -3.82
CA LEU A 148 -1.93 -20.98 -2.46
C LEU A 148 -1.06 -19.71 -2.45
N LYS A 149 -0.01 -19.64 -3.27
CA LYS A 149 0.81 -18.42 -3.40
C LYS A 149 -0.01 -17.26 -4.00
N LYS A 150 -0.73 -17.47 -5.12
CA LYS A 150 -1.53 -16.39 -5.75
C LYS A 150 -2.63 -15.88 -4.80
N TYR A 151 -3.27 -16.76 -4.05
CA TYR A 151 -4.27 -16.42 -3.04
C TYR A 151 -3.69 -15.61 -1.88
N ASP A 152 -2.60 -16.10 -1.28
CA ASP A 152 -1.85 -15.40 -0.22
C ASP A 152 -1.43 -13.99 -0.67
N GLN A 153 -0.94 -13.85 -1.90
CA GLN A 153 -0.59 -12.57 -2.50
C GLN A 153 -1.79 -11.64 -2.70
N ILE A 154 -2.85 -12.07 -3.39
CA ILE A 154 -4.04 -11.22 -3.64
C ILE A 154 -4.72 -10.82 -2.33
N LEU A 155 -4.88 -11.75 -1.39
CA LEU A 155 -5.47 -11.47 -0.08
C LEU A 155 -4.59 -10.51 0.74
N GLY A 156 -3.26 -10.62 0.62
CA GLY A 156 -2.30 -9.68 1.19
C GLY A 156 -2.42 -8.27 0.60
N GLY A 157 -2.67 -8.17 -0.71
CA GLY A 157 -2.98 -6.92 -1.41
C GLY A 157 -4.17 -6.21 -0.78
N PHE A 158 -5.30 -6.90 -0.65
CA PHE A 158 -6.53 -6.32 -0.08
C PHE A 158 -6.50 -6.14 1.45
N SER A 159 -5.73 -6.92 2.20
CA SER A 159 -5.52 -6.65 3.64
C SER A 159 -4.68 -5.39 3.86
N THR A 160 -3.66 -5.18 3.02
CA THR A 160 -2.75 -4.03 3.15
C THR A 160 -3.36 -2.75 2.57
N MET A 161 -4.09 -2.84 1.45
CA MET A 161 -4.82 -1.68 0.90
C MET A 161 -5.86 -1.15 1.90
N LYS A 162 -6.53 -2.01 2.69
CA LYS A 162 -7.57 -1.63 3.67
C LYS A 162 -7.11 -0.55 4.67
N VAL A 163 -5.80 -0.47 4.98
CA VAL A 163 -5.24 0.50 5.93
C VAL A 163 -4.75 1.82 5.33
N SER A 164 -4.80 1.96 4.00
CA SER A 164 -4.32 3.15 3.26
C SER A 164 -5.37 4.27 3.07
N LYS A 165 -6.47 4.19 3.83
CA LYS A 165 -7.63 5.07 3.78
C LYS A 165 -7.38 6.44 4.42
N GLU A 166 -8.16 7.44 4.01
CA GLU A 166 -8.15 8.76 4.65
C GLU A 166 -8.84 8.75 6.03
N GLN A 167 -8.58 9.76 6.86
CA GLN A 167 -9.00 9.79 8.27
C GLN A 167 -10.52 9.67 8.48
N ILE A 168 -11.33 10.18 7.55
CA ILE A 168 -12.80 10.11 7.59
C ILE A 168 -13.37 8.80 7.04
N GLN A 169 -12.57 8.01 6.32
CA GLN A 169 -13.02 6.84 5.59
C GLN A 169 -12.99 5.56 6.45
N ASN A 170 -13.87 4.61 6.15
CA ASN A 170 -13.76 3.24 6.68
C ASN A 170 -12.97 2.30 5.75
N TYR A 171 -13.02 2.51 4.44
CA TYR A 171 -12.19 1.85 3.40
C TYR A 171 -11.64 2.91 2.42
N PRO A 172 -10.47 2.69 1.78
CA PRO A 172 -9.92 3.61 0.78
C PRO A 172 -10.80 3.75 -0.46
N THR A 173 -10.66 4.86 -1.17
CA THR A 173 -11.51 5.27 -2.30
C THR A 173 -11.62 4.18 -3.37
N HIS A 174 -10.50 3.66 -3.88
CA HIS A 174 -10.51 2.72 -5.00
C HIS A 174 -10.54 1.25 -4.54
N TYR A 175 -10.81 0.97 -3.27
CA TYR A 175 -10.72 -0.38 -2.71
C TYR A 175 -11.66 -1.38 -3.42
N PHE A 176 -12.91 -0.98 -3.62
CA PHE A 176 -13.92 -1.84 -4.23
C PHE A 176 -13.92 -1.82 -5.76
N SER A 177 -13.38 -0.77 -6.41
CA SER A 177 -13.11 -0.81 -7.86
C SER A 177 -11.93 -1.73 -8.17
N ALA A 178 -10.85 -1.67 -7.38
CA ALA A 178 -9.73 -2.60 -7.45
C ALA A 178 -10.20 -4.06 -7.23
N LEU A 179 -11.02 -4.31 -6.21
CA LEU A 179 -11.60 -5.63 -5.94
C LEU A 179 -12.57 -6.12 -7.04
N GLY A 180 -13.13 -5.19 -7.82
CA GLY A 180 -13.89 -5.47 -9.03
C GLY A 180 -13.14 -6.31 -10.06
N ASN A 181 -11.80 -6.19 -10.14
CA ASN A 181 -10.96 -7.03 -10.99
C ASN A 181 -10.89 -8.49 -10.53
N VAL A 182 -11.19 -8.76 -9.26
CA VAL A 182 -11.22 -10.12 -8.70
C VAL A 182 -12.63 -10.71 -8.83
N ASN A 183 -13.67 -9.94 -8.50
CA ASN A 183 -15.07 -10.31 -8.70
C ASN A 183 -15.92 -9.10 -9.12
N ASN A 184 -16.53 -9.19 -10.30
CA ASN A 184 -17.42 -8.19 -10.89
C ASN A 184 -18.59 -7.78 -9.98
N LEU A 185 -18.95 -8.59 -8.97
CA LEU A 185 -19.92 -8.24 -7.93
C LEU A 185 -19.66 -6.84 -7.32
N PHE A 186 -18.41 -6.51 -7.01
CA PHE A 186 -18.10 -5.23 -6.36
C PHE A 186 -18.32 -4.04 -7.32
N SER A 187 -17.86 -4.16 -8.57
CA SER A 187 -18.17 -3.19 -9.63
C SER A 187 -19.67 -3.04 -9.86
N ASN A 188 -20.42 -4.15 -9.87
CA ASN A 188 -21.87 -4.13 -10.05
C ASN A 188 -22.59 -3.40 -8.91
N ILE A 189 -22.16 -3.57 -7.66
CA ILE A 189 -22.73 -2.88 -6.48
C ILE A 189 -22.44 -1.36 -6.54
N LEU A 190 -21.26 -0.95 -7.00
CA LEU A 190 -20.93 0.46 -7.23
C LEU A 190 -21.82 1.07 -8.33
N THR A 191 -21.90 0.39 -9.49
CA THR A 191 -22.71 0.83 -10.64
C THR A 191 -24.20 0.92 -10.31
N GLN A 192 -24.75 -0.04 -9.57
CA GLN A 192 -26.16 -0.04 -9.12
C GLN A 192 -26.51 1.14 -8.20
N GLN A 193 -25.51 1.76 -7.57
CA GLN A 193 -25.66 2.94 -6.70
C GLN A 193 -25.18 4.24 -7.37
N ASN A 194 -24.86 4.20 -8.67
CA ASN A 194 -24.30 5.30 -9.46
C ASN A 194 -22.96 5.84 -8.91
N ILE A 195 -22.20 5.01 -8.19
CA ILE A 195 -20.87 5.36 -7.70
C ILE A 195 -19.84 5.12 -8.81
N SER A 196 -19.32 6.21 -9.38
CA SER A 196 -18.29 6.18 -10.43
C SER A 196 -16.92 6.43 -9.81
N ILE A 197 -16.04 5.43 -9.87
CA ILE A 197 -14.66 5.47 -9.37
C ILE A 197 -13.77 4.87 -10.46
N GLU A 198 -12.66 5.52 -10.79
CA GLU A 198 -11.72 5.03 -11.81
C GLU A 198 -11.07 3.71 -11.36
N ASP A 199 -10.91 2.77 -12.29
CA ASP A 199 -10.09 1.57 -12.04
C ASP A 199 -8.60 1.90 -12.24
N SER A 200 -8.05 2.67 -11.30
CA SER A 200 -6.63 3.02 -11.27
C SER A 200 -5.71 1.83 -11.01
N PHE A 201 -6.24 0.62 -10.72
CA PHE A 201 -5.49 -0.52 -10.19
C PHE A 201 -5.59 -1.82 -11.01
N GLN A 202 -6.31 -1.83 -12.13
CA GLN A 202 -6.34 -2.93 -13.12
C GLN A 202 -4.96 -3.52 -13.44
N PHE A 203 -3.91 -2.69 -13.49
CA PHE A 203 -2.52 -3.12 -13.76
C PHE A 203 -1.98 -4.17 -12.78
N ALA A 204 -2.56 -4.27 -11.58
CA ALA A 204 -2.14 -5.18 -10.52
C ALA A 204 -2.78 -6.59 -10.64
N PHE A 205 -3.71 -6.76 -11.59
CA PHE A 205 -4.48 -8.00 -11.81
C PHE A 205 -4.45 -8.48 -13.27
N ALA A 206 -4.15 -7.59 -14.22
CA ALA A 206 -3.95 -7.94 -15.63
C ALA A 206 -2.54 -8.50 -15.87
N ASP A 207 -2.45 -9.78 -16.23
CA ASP A 207 -1.22 -10.47 -16.60
C ASP A 207 -0.87 -10.33 -18.10
N GLU A 208 -1.54 -9.43 -18.82
CA GLU A 208 -1.35 -9.17 -20.25
C GLU A 208 -1.11 -7.69 -20.59
N GLY A 209 -0.74 -7.43 -21.85
CA GLY A 209 -0.55 -6.08 -22.37
C GLY A 209 0.59 -5.29 -21.74
N LYS A 210 0.46 -3.95 -21.77
CA LYS A 210 1.53 -2.99 -21.43
C LYS A 210 2.05 -3.04 -19.99
N PHE A 211 1.37 -3.74 -19.08
CA PHE A 211 1.73 -3.82 -17.67
C PHE A 211 2.31 -5.19 -17.25
N LYS A 212 2.37 -6.18 -18.16
CA LYS A 212 2.80 -7.56 -17.87
C LYS A 212 4.16 -7.66 -17.16
N ASP A 213 5.15 -6.86 -17.57
CA ASP A 213 6.46 -6.77 -16.89
C ASP A 213 6.32 -6.39 -15.41
N PHE A 214 5.54 -5.34 -15.13
CA PHE A 214 5.38 -4.79 -13.79
C PHE A 214 4.48 -5.67 -12.91
N HIS A 215 3.41 -6.23 -13.47
CA HIS A 215 2.62 -7.30 -12.85
C HIS A 215 3.54 -8.45 -12.40
N ASN A 216 4.34 -9.00 -13.29
CA ASN A 216 5.23 -10.13 -12.97
C ASN A 216 6.30 -9.75 -11.92
N THR A 217 6.79 -8.51 -11.92
CA THR A 217 7.68 -7.98 -10.87
C THR A 217 6.97 -7.93 -9.51
N ILE A 218 5.76 -7.35 -9.39
CA ILE A 218 5.10 -7.20 -8.07
C ILE A 218 4.70 -8.54 -7.44
N TYR A 219 4.43 -9.59 -8.21
CA TYR A 219 4.18 -10.94 -7.68
C TYR A 219 5.47 -11.76 -7.40
N SER A 220 6.66 -11.21 -7.59
CA SER A 220 7.96 -11.88 -7.42
C SER A 220 8.78 -11.34 -6.25
N GLU A 221 9.76 -12.10 -5.77
CA GLU A 221 10.76 -11.54 -4.84
C GLU A 221 11.68 -10.58 -5.62
N ILE A 222 11.92 -9.39 -5.07
CA ILE A 222 12.62 -8.29 -5.75
C ILE A 222 13.98 -8.10 -5.08
N ASP A 223 15.03 -8.22 -5.89
CA ASP A 223 16.40 -7.93 -5.51
C ASP A 223 16.84 -6.54 -6.00
N TYR A 224 18.12 -6.22 -5.83
CA TYR A 224 18.68 -4.94 -6.26
C TYR A 224 18.87 -4.85 -7.79
N ASN A 225 19.12 -5.97 -8.48
CA ASN A 225 19.28 -6.03 -9.93
C ASN A 225 17.96 -5.69 -10.64
N GLU A 226 16.82 -6.14 -10.08
CA GLU A 226 15.48 -5.73 -10.54
C GLU A 226 15.29 -4.22 -10.39
N VAL A 227 15.74 -3.58 -9.30
CA VAL A 227 15.64 -2.11 -9.18
C VAL A 227 16.50 -1.40 -10.23
N GLU A 228 17.73 -1.85 -10.48
CA GLU A 228 18.59 -1.29 -11.53
C GLU A 228 17.95 -1.41 -12.92
N ARG A 229 17.37 -2.58 -13.25
CA ARG A 229 16.65 -2.81 -14.51
C ARG A 229 15.47 -1.85 -14.72
N TYR A 230 14.77 -1.46 -13.65
CA TYR A 230 13.73 -0.41 -13.75
C TYR A 230 14.33 0.99 -13.82
N ALA A 231 15.41 1.27 -13.08
CA ALA A 231 16.08 2.56 -13.08
C ALA A 231 16.67 2.92 -14.45
N GLU A 232 17.24 1.95 -15.17
CA GLU A 232 17.66 2.09 -16.57
C GLU A 232 16.47 2.44 -17.48
N LYS A 233 15.38 1.64 -17.44
CA LYS A 233 14.15 1.89 -18.21
C LYS A 233 13.56 3.28 -17.95
N ASP A 234 13.55 3.71 -16.69
CA ASP A 234 12.99 5.00 -16.25
C ASP A 234 13.95 6.18 -16.43
N ASN A 235 15.24 5.96 -16.76
CA ASN A 235 16.32 6.95 -16.74
C ASN A 235 16.47 7.65 -15.37
N VAL A 236 16.62 6.84 -14.31
CA VAL A 236 16.81 7.27 -12.92
C VAL A 236 18.21 6.89 -12.44
N ASN A 237 18.97 7.85 -11.93
CA ASN A 237 20.23 7.57 -11.23
C ASN A 237 19.93 7.10 -9.80
N LEU A 238 20.22 5.83 -9.48
CA LEU A 238 20.10 5.32 -8.12
C LEU A 238 21.23 5.86 -7.23
N GLU A 239 20.87 6.44 -6.09
CA GLU A 239 21.81 6.66 -4.98
C GLU A 239 21.65 5.57 -3.93
N VAL A 240 22.76 4.94 -3.55
CA VAL A 240 22.84 3.99 -2.43
C VAL A 240 23.78 4.57 -1.36
N LYS A 241 23.34 4.59 -0.10
CA LYS A 241 24.18 4.99 1.04
C LYS A 241 24.06 3.96 2.16
N ASN A 242 25.18 3.51 2.71
CA ASN A 242 25.24 2.51 3.78
C ASN A 242 24.42 1.23 3.46
N GLY A 243 24.42 0.81 2.19
CA GLY A 243 23.65 -0.34 1.71
C GLY A 243 22.13 -0.12 1.60
N LEU A 244 21.66 1.13 1.59
CA LEU A 244 20.24 1.47 1.44
C LEU A 244 20.01 2.41 0.25
N ILE A 245 19.02 2.10 -0.57
CA ILE A 245 18.54 2.96 -1.65
C ILE A 245 17.94 4.25 -1.05
N GLN A 246 18.31 5.39 -1.60
CA GLN A 246 17.76 6.71 -1.24
C GLN A 246 16.43 6.93 -1.97
N ILE A 247 15.38 6.24 -1.50
CA ILE A 247 14.03 6.25 -2.13
C ILE A 247 13.51 7.67 -2.31
N GLU A 248 13.79 8.56 -1.37
CA GLU A 248 13.46 9.99 -1.38
C GLU A 248 14.11 10.81 -2.51
N LYS A 249 14.98 10.18 -3.34
CA LYS A 249 15.58 10.77 -4.55
C LYS A 249 15.02 10.21 -5.85
N ILE A 250 14.19 9.16 -5.79
CA ILE A 250 13.58 8.53 -6.95
C ILE A 250 12.24 9.24 -7.24
N PRO A 251 11.96 9.71 -8.47
CA PRO A 251 10.69 10.38 -8.76
C PRO A 251 9.47 9.45 -8.60
N GLU A 252 8.49 9.88 -7.80
CA GLU A 252 7.32 9.09 -7.37
C GLU A 252 6.36 8.65 -8.50
N ASN A 253 6.55 9.24 -9.70
CA ASN A 253 5.82 8.90 -10.92
C ASN A 253 6.50 7.82 -11.78
N LYS A 254 7.66 7.32 -11.37
CA LYS A 254 8.45 6.27 -12.06
C LYS A 254 8.22 4.90 -11.44
N LEU A 255 8.23 3.83 -12.24
CA LEU A 255 8.03 2.46 -11.74
C LEU A 255 9.15 2.06 -10.77
N THR A 256 10.36 2.55 -11.01
CA THR A 256 11.54 2.42 -10.13
C THR A 256 11.25 2.79 -8.67
N TYR A 257 10.40 3.79 -8.40
CA TYR A 257 10.04 4.19 -7.03
C TYR A 257 9.34 3.05 -6.26
N TYR A 258 8.39 2.41 -6.93
CA TYR A 258 7.59 1.30 -6.39
C TYR A 258 8.47 0.07 -6.19
N VAL A 259 9.31 -0.28 -7.18
CA VAL A 259 10.21 -1.45 -7.12
C VAL A 259 11.29 -1.26 -6.03
N ALA A 260 11.86 -0.05 -5.90
CA ALA A 260 12.80 0.29 -4.83
C ALA A 260 12.18 0.20 -3.42
N ILE A 261 10.89 0.52 -3.26
CA ILE A 261 10.17 0.30 -2.01
C ILE A 261 9.97 -1.20 -1.74
N LEU A 262 9.58 -1.99 -2.74
CA LEU A 262 9.41 -3.44 -2.55
C LEU A 262 10.72 -4.15 -2.19
N GLU A 263 11.84 -3.71 -2.78
CA GLU A 263 13.22 -4.14 -2.45
C GLU A 263 13.60 -3.73 -1.02
N SER A 264 13.52 -2.45 -0.68
CA SER A 264 14.14 -1.92 0.55
C SER A 264 13.42 -2.31 1.84
N TYR A 265 12.17 -2.77 1.72
CA TYR A 265 11.36 -3.37 2.79
C TYR A 265 11.15 -4.89 2.52
N GLY A 266 12.09 -5.52 1.78
CA GLY A 266 12.09 -6.93 1.42
C GLY A 266 12.53 -7.89 2.52
N LYS A 267 12.47 -9.19 2.21
CA LYS A 267 12.90 -10.26 3.13
C LYS A 267 14.41 -10.19 3.37
N GLY A 268 14.84 -10.32 4.62
CA GLY A 268 16.25 -10.22 5.01
C GLY A 268 16.86 -8.81 4.92
N LYS A 269 16.07 -7.78 4.61
CA LYS A 269 16.52 -6.39 4.50
C LYS A 269 16.46 -5.68 5.86
N ARG A 270 17.08 -4.50 5.93
CA ARG A 270 17.19 -3.71 7.18
C ARG A 270 15.86 -3.08 7.61
N LYS A 271 14.96 -2.78 6.68
CA LYS A 271 13.56 -2.39 6.98
C LYS A 271 12.69 -3.64 6.83
N GLN A 272 11.74 -3.84 7.74
CA GLN A 272 10.83 -4.98 7.73
C GLN A 272 9.39 -4.55 7.41
N VAL A 273 8.45 -5.51 7.36
CA VAL A 273 7.01 -5.24 7.20
C VAL A 273 6.52 -4.24 8.26
N ASP A 274 6.89 -4.43 9.52
CA ASP A 274 6.60 -3.53 10.64
C ASP A 274 7.09 -2.09 10.36
N SER A 275 8.22 -1.93 9.66
CA SER A 275 8.74 -0.63 9.23
C SER A 275 7.95 -0.02 8.07
N PHE A 276 7.46 -0.83 7.12
CA PHE A 276 6.62 -0.35 6.02
C PHE A 276 5.28 0.16 6.55
N ILE A 277 4.61 -0.61 7.43
CA ILE A 277 3.34 -0.19 8.05
C ILE A 277 3.54 1.08 8.89
N SER A 278 4.62 1.17 9.67
CA SER A 278 4.94 2.40 10.41
C SER A 278 5.19 3.60 9.51
N ASP A 279 5.89 3.44 8.39
CA ASP A 279 6.17 4.52 7.44
C ASP A 279 4.90 4.96 6.67
N LEU A 280 4.01 4.01 6.34
CA LEU A 280 2.71 4.25 5.70
C LEU A 280 1.77 5.06 6.59
N ILE A 281 1.56 4.61 7.84
CA ILE A 281 0.62 5.25 8.78
C ILE A 281 1.15 6.60 9.29
N SER A 282 2.48 6.77 9.39
CA SER A 282 3.08 8.07 9.76
C SER A 282 3.12 9.12 8.65
N GLY A 283 2.55 8.83 7.47
CA GLY A 283 2.44 9.80 6.37
C GLY A 283 3.76 10.10 5.63
N LYS A 284 4.71 9.17 5.67
CA LYS A 284 6.02 9.30 5.00
C LYS A 284 5.93 9.11 3.48
N PHE A 285 4.96 8.32 3.03
CA PHE A 285 4.62 8.17 1.62
C PHE A 285 3.52 9.17 1.24
N VAL A 286 3.62 9.76 0.05
CA VAL A 286 2.65 10.76 -0.44
C VAL A 286 1.24 10.18 -0.53
N GLU A 287 0.27 10.92 0.01
CA GLU A 287 -1.13 10.50 0.20
C GLU A 287 -1.73 9.84 -1.05
N LYS A 288 -1.64 10.53 -2.21
CA LYS A 288 -2.13 10.08 -3.52
C LYS A 288 -1.50 8.77 -4.04
N LYS A 289 -0.49 8.24 -3.36
CA LYS A 289 0.20 6.97 -3.69
C LYS A 289 0.01 5.90 -2.63
N LYS A 290 -0.54 6.20 -1.45
CA LYS A 290 -0.70 5.23 -0.35
C LYS A 290 -1.50 4.00 -0.77
N GLU A 291 -2.63 4.17 -1.45
CA GLU A 291 -3.46 3.05 -1.93
C GLU A 291 -2.67 2.09 -2.82
N GLY A 292 -2.05 2.61 -3.89
CA GLY A 292 -1.27 1.81 -4.84
C GLY A 292 -0.04 1.16 -4.21
N LEU A 293 0.71 1.89 -3.36
CA LEU A 293 1.86 1.36 -2.63
C LEU A 293 1.45 0.22 -1.68
N SER A 294 0.33 0.38 -0.99
CA SER A 294 -0.18 -0.60 -0.03
C SER A 294 -0.68 -1.86 -0.73
N LEU A 295 -1.40 -1.69 -1.85
CA LEU A 295 -1.83 -2.80 -2.70
C LEU A 295 -0.62 -3.61 -3.20
N ILE A 296 0.36 -2.98 -3.87
CA ILE A 296 1.51 -3.74 -4.40
C ILE A 296 2.40 -4.32 -3.30
N PHE A 297 2.53 -3.68 -2.14
CA PHE A 297 3.29 -4.24 -1.02
C PHE A 297 2.61 -5.49 -0.45
N GLY A 298 1.28 -5.44 -0.31
CA GLY A 298 0.47 -6.59 0.05
C GLY A 298 0.59 -7.76 -0.95
N LEU A 299 0.47 -7.46 -2.25
CA LEU A 299 0.65 -8.44 -3.34
C LEU A 299 2.07 -9.05 -3.34
N ASN A 300 3.07 -8.27 -2.95
CA ASN A 300 4.46 -8.73 -2.94
C ASN A 300 4.80 -9.60 -1.72
N LYS A 301 4.27 -9.29 -0.53
CA LYS A 301 4.62 -10.02 0.71
C LYS A 301 3.66 -11.18 1.05
N GLY A 302 2.39 -11.08 0.65
CA GLY A 302 1.35 -12.06 0.96
C GLY A 302 0.75 -11.92 2.36
N TYR A 303 -0.52 -12.26 2.51
CA TYR A 303 -1.33 -12.15 3.73
C TYR A 303 -0.68 -12.78 4.96
N LYS A 304 -0.04 -13.94 4.80
CA LYS A 304 0.61 -14.66 5.90
C LYS A 304 1.87 -13.96 6.45
N ALA A 305 2.46 -13.02 5.69
CA ALA A 305 3.64 -12.28 6.13
C ALA A 305 3.30 -11.11 7.09
N PHE A 306 2.03 -10.75 7.21
CA PHE A 306 1.56 -9.71 8.12
C PHE A 306 1.13 -10.29 9.47
N ARG A 307 1.26 -9.49 10.53
CA ARG A 307 0.53 -9.69 11.79
C ARG A 307 -0.95 -9.35 11.59
N ASN A 308 -1.81 -9.78 12.51
CA ASN A 308 -3.21 -9.35 12.57
C ASN A 308 -3.35 -7.83 12.69
N LYS A 309 -2.55 -7.21 13.57
CA LYS A 309 -2.44 -5.76 13.74
C LYS A 309 -1.03 -5.30 14.12
N TYR A 310 -0.81 -4.01 13.93
CA TYR A 310 0.42 -3.30 14.27
C TYR A 310 0.08 -2.19 15.27
N LYS A 311 0.70 -2.24 16.45
CA LYS A 311 0.49 -1.28 17.53
C LYS A 311 1.81 -0.69 18.01
N THR A 312 1.84 0.63 18.13
CA THR A 312 2.92 1.42 18.73
C THR A 312 2.33 2.37 19.78
N SER A 313 3.14 3.28 20.34
CA SER A 313 2.65 4.41 21.13
C SER A 313 1.88 5.45 20.30
N ASN A 314 2.06 5.45 18.98
CA ASN A 314 1.64 6.54 18.09
C ASN A 314 0.48 6.14 17.16
N PHE A 315 0.28 4.84 16.92
CA PHE A 315 -0.82 4.30 16.11
C PHE A 315 -1.16 2.87 16.53
N GLU A 316 -2.40 2.46 16.28
CA GLU A 316 -2.83 1.06 16.24
C GLU A 316 -3.60 0.87 14.93
N VAL A 317 -3.29 -0.17 14.17
CA VAL A 317 -3.94 -0.44 12.89
C VAL A 317 -4.09 -1.94 12.65
N ASP A 318 -5.29 -2.35 12.27
CA ASP A 318 -5.64 -3.73 11.96
C ASP A 318 -5.44 -3.99 10.47
N ILE A 319 -4.66 -5.03 10.13
CA ILE A 319 -4.35 -5.42 8.74
C ILE A 319 -5.24 -6.57 8.30
N LYS A 320 -5.35 -7.61 9.13
CA LYS A 320 -6.10 -8.82 8.76
C LYS A 320 -7.60 -8.63 8.89
N PHE A 321 -8.35 -9.48 8.19
CA PHE A 321 -9.80 -9.49 8.24
C PHE A 321 -10.28 -9.93 9.64
N HIS A 322 -11.28 -9.25 10.16
CA HIS A 322 -11.84 -9.49 11.49
C HIS A 322 -12.81 -10.67 11.51
N LEU A 323 -13.41 -11.01 10.35
CA LEU A 323 -14.51 -11.97 10.22
C LEU A 323 -15.76 -11.57 11.04
N ASP A 324 -15.86 -10.32 11.49
CA ASP A 324 -17.03 -9.82 12.24
C ASP A 324 -18.25 -9.74 11.34
N CYS A 325 -18.07 -9.23 10.12
CA CYS A 325 -19.07 -8.89 9.13
C CYS A 325 -19.09 -9.82 7.90
N LYS A 326 -20.18 -9.74 7.14
CA LYS A 326 -20.41 -10.52 5.92
C LYS A 326 -19.53 -10.04 4.77
N LEU A 327 -19.20 -8.74 4.71
CA LEU A 327 -18.28 -8.17 3.74
C LEU A 327 -16.89 -8.82 3.80
N ASP A 328 -16.29 -8.97 5.00
CA ASP A 328 -14.99 -9.63 5.17
C ASP A 328 -15.02 -11.07 4.61
N TYR A 329 -16.11 -11.82 4.85
CA TYR A 329 -16.32 -13.16 4.26
C TYR A 329 -16.42 -13.11 2.72
N TYR A 330 -17.17 -12.15 2.17
CA TYR A 330 -17.37 -12.00 0.72
C TYR A 330 -16.08 -11.58 -0.02
N ILE A 331 -15.20 -10.79 0.61
CA ILE A 331 -13.87 -10.44 0.07
C ILE A 331 -13.01 -11.71 0.00
N ILE A 332 -12.88 -12.43 1.11
CA ILE A 332 -12.07 -13.65 1.24
C ILE A 332 -12.53 -14.72 0.23
N GLU A 333 -13.84 -14.98 0.15
CA GLU A 333 -14.39 -15.97 -0.78
C GLU A 333 -14.20 -15.55 -2.24
N SER A 334 -14.37 -14.26 -2.58
CA SER A 334 -14.14 -13.77 -3.95
C SER A 334 -12.69 -13.97 -4.40
N VAL A 335 -11.71 -13.75 -3.51
CA VAL A 335 -10.29 -14.01 -3.81
C VAL A 335 -10.03 -15.51 -3.98
N TYR A 336 -10.66 -16.37 -3.16
CA TYR A 336 -10.55 -17.83 -3.31
C TYR A 336 -11.14 -18.32 -4.64
N GLN A 337 -12.37 -17.92 -4.96
CA GLN A 337 -13.09 -18.34 -6.17
C GLN A 337 -12.39 -17.88 -7.46
N ASN A 338 -11.85 -16.65 -7.46
CA ASN A 338 -11.03 -16.14 -8.56
C ASN A 338 -9.76 -16.96 -8.77
N VAL A 339 -9.06 -17.32 -7.68
CA VAL A 339 -7.75 -18.00 -7.77
C VAL A 339 -7.87 -19.50 -8.02
N PHE A 340 -8.73 -20.21 -7.29
CA PHE A 340 -8.81 -21.67 -7.29
C PHE A 340 -9.77 -22.23 -8.35
N ASN A 341 -10.87 -21.51 -8.64
CA ASN A 341 -11.93 -21.93 -9.56
C ASN A 341 -11.99 -21.08 -10.84
N SER A 342 -11.18 -20.02 -10.97
CA SER A 342 -11.22 -19.04 -12.08
C SER A 342 -12.56 -18.30 -12.23
N LEU A 343 -13.33 -18.17 -11.15
CA LEU A 343 -14.66 -17.55 -11.17
C LEU A 343 -14.60 -16.09 -10.67
N ASN A 344 -14.97 -15.15 -11.54
CA ASN A 344 -14.87 -13.69 -11.31
C ASN A 344 -16.23 -12.96 -11.40
N SER A 345 -17.34 -13.70 -11.42
CA SER A 345 -18.68 -13.18 -11.74
C SER A 345 -19.79 -13.74 -10.84
N ILE A 346 -19.41 -14.33 -9.70
CA ILE A 346 -20.34 -14.88 -8.70
C ILE A 346 -21.02 -13.72 -7.96
N SER A 347 -22.35 -13.63 -8.08
CA SER A 347 -23.16 -12.55 -7.51
C SER A 347 -23.53 -12.71 -6.04
N SER A 348 -23.52 -13.94 -5.51
CA SER A 348 -23.81 -14.24 -4.10
C SER A 348 -23.23 -15.59 -3.69
N PHE A 349 -22.95 -15.75 -2.40
CA PHE A 349 -22.40 -16.97 -1.81
C PHE A 349 -23.41 -17.54 -0.81
N LYS A 350 -24.35 -18.34 -1.29
CA LYS A 350 -25.49 -18.83 -0.49
C LYS A 350 -25.07 -19.51 0.83
N TYR A 351 -23.97 -20.27 0.81
CA TYR A 351 -23.42 -20.91 2.01
C TYR A 351 -22.83 -19.93 3.04
N ILE A 352 -22.43 -18.71 2.63
CA ILE A 352 -22.08 -17.58 3.51
C ILE A 352 -23.35 -16.83 3.91
N ASP A 353 -24.30 -16.63 3.01
CA ASP A 353 -25.58 -15.97 3.32
C ASP A 353 -26.33 -16.70 4.46
N ASP A 354 -26.33 -18.04 4.43
CA ASP A 354 -26.86 -18.91 5.50
C ASP A 354 -26.18 -18.69 6.88
N LEU A 355 -24.98 -18.09 6.96
CA LEU A 355 -24.27 -17.79 8.22
C LEU A 355 -24.71 -16.47 8.84
N PHE A 356 -25.31 -15.56 8.07
CA PHE A 356 -25.66 -14.20 8.48
C PHE A 356 -27.19 -14.00 8.41
N LEU A 357 -27.90 -14.71 9.31
CA LEU A 357 -29.37 -14.73 9.39
C LEU A 357 -30.01 -13.36 9.69
N GLU A 358 -29.26 -12.42 10.27
CA GLU A 358 -29.68 -11.05 10.51
C GLU A 358 -28.96 -10.09 9.54
N ASN A 359 -29.64 -9.64 8.48
CA ASN A 359 -29.17 -8.52 7.65
C ASN A 359 -29.35 -7.17 8.38
N LYS A 360 -28.66 -7.00 9.52
CA LYS A 360 -28.49 -5.72 10.21
C LYS A 360 -27.55 -4.83 9.39
N LYS A 361 -28.10 -4.21 8.34
CA LYS A 361 -27.44 -3.10 7.66
C LYS A 361 -27.14 -2.01 8.68
N GLU A 362 -25.92 -1.50 8.68
CA GLU A 362 -25.52 -0.39 9.54
C GLU A 362 -26.41 0.84 9.23
N GLU A 363 -26.98 1.45 10.27
CA GLU A 363 -27.87 2.60 10.10
C GLU A 363 -27.16 3.74 9.35
N VAL A 364 -27.93 4.48 8.54
CA VAL A 364 -27.38 5.49 7.62
C VAL A 364 -26.59 6.53 8.40
N ILE A 365 -25.29 6.59 8.11
CA ILE A 365 -24.37 7.54 8.75
C ILE A 365 -24.81 8.96 8.38
N ASN A 366 -24.77 9.81 9.40
CA ASN A 366 -25.03 11.26 9.44
C ASN A 366 -24.93 12.00 8.08
N SER A 367 -25.83 12.96 7.83
CA SER A 367 -26.04 13.67 6.54
C SER A 367 -24.89 14.62 6.11
N LYS A 368 -23.67 14.34 6.54
CA LYS A 368 -22.42 15.05 6.27
C LYS A 368 -21.46 14.25 5.39
N TYR A 369 -21.82 13.03 4.98
CA TYR A 369 -20.93 12.15 4.23
C TYR A 369 -21.60 11.59 2.98
N ILE A 370 -20.84 11.46 1.90
CA ILE A 370 -21.25 10.64 0.76
C ILE A 370 -20.97 9.17 1.14
N THR A 371 -22.01 8.36 1.12
CA THR A 371 -21.95 6.95 1.53
C THR A 371 -22.64 6.03 0.54
N TYR A 372 -22.19 4.78 0.48
CA TYR A 372 -22.84 3.70 -0.29
C TYR A 372 -22.85 2.40 0.50
N GLN A 373 -23.73 1.48 0.15
CA GLN A 373 -23.82 0.15 0.75
C GLN A 373 -22.87 -0.82 0.05
N MET A 374 -22.16 -1.66 0.81
CA MET A 374 -21.33 -2.73 0.28
C MET A 374 -21.54 -4.01 1.10
N ILE A 375 -22.29 -4.95 0.52
CA ILE A 375 -22.79 -6.17 1.18
C ILE A 375 -23.63 -5.86 2.43
N ASP A 376 -23.04 -5.80 3.63
CA ASP A 376 -23.67 -5.47 4.91
C ASP A 376 -23.15 -4.17 5.56
N LYS A 377 -22.13 -3.53 4.97
CA LYS A 377 -21.45 -2.35 5.52
C LYS A 377 -21.86 -1.05 4.81
N THR A 378 -21.90 0.04 5.58
CA THR A 378 -22.03 1.40 5.05
C THR A 378 -20.63 1.98 4.81
N ILE A 379 -20.24 2.18 3.55
CA ILE A 379 -18.92 2.74 3.19
C ILE A 379 -18.99 4.27 3.16
N ILE A 380 -18.00 4.92 3.77
CA ILE A 380 -17.81 6.38 3.71
C ILE A 380 -16.83 6.68 2.59
N LEU A 381 -17.27 7.42 1.57
CA LEU A 381 -16.44 7.84 0.43
C LEU A 381 -15.71 9.16 0.73
N GLU A 382 -16.47 10.21 1.03
CA GLU A 382 -15.95 11.55 1.34
C GLU A 382 -16.89 12.32 2.28
N GLU A 383 -16.38 13.38 2.92
CA GLU A 383 -17.19 14.34 3.67
C GLU A 383 -17.81 15.33 2.67
N ILE A 384 -19.12 15.55 2.79
CA ILE A 384 -19.84 16.59 2.06
C ILE A 384 -19.28 17.92 2.56
N ILE A 385 -18.36 18.50 1.79
CA ILE A 385 -17.82 19.83 2.04
C ILE A 385 -18.95 20.83 1.81
N ALA A 386 -19.75 21.05 2.86
CA ALA A 386 -20.84 22.01 2.86
C ALA A 386 -20.30 23.35 2.34
N THR A 387 -20.81 23.72 1.17
CA THR A 387 -20.33 24.86 0.39
C THR A 387 -20.47 26.15 1.21
N PRO A 388 -19.75 27.23 0.86
CA PRO A 388 -19.97 28.52 1.50
C PRO A 388 -21.44 28.96 1.46
N PHE A 389 -22.15 28.56 0.40
CA PHE A 389 -23.59 28.72 0.22
C PHE A 389 -24.42 27.94 1.26
N GLU A 390 -24.17 26.64 1.45
CA GLU A 390 -24.88 25.83 2.45
C GLU A 390 -24.58 26.29 3.89
N LYS A 391 -23.34 26.69 4.18
CA LYS A 391 -22.99 27.27 5.51
C LYS A 391 -23.66 28.63 5.76
N VAL A 392 -23.87 29.43 4.71
CA VAL A 392 -24.65 30.68 4.80
C VAL A 392 -26.14 30.39 4.98
N LEU A 393 -26.72 29.45 4.22
CA LEU A 393 -28.10 28.97 4.41
C LEU A 393 -28.32 28.42 5.82
N GLU A 394 -27.38 27.63 6.33
CA GLU A 394 -27.42 27.09 7.68
C GLU A 394 -27.39 28.21 8.72
N THR A 395 -26.45 29.15 8.59
CA THR A 395 -26.31 30.31 9.50
C THR A 395 -27.53 31.21 9.49
N ILE A 396 -28.09 31.49 8.31
CA ILE A 396 -29.33 32.29 8.15
C ILE A 396 -30.49 31.57 8.84
N SER A 397 -30.65 30.26 8.61
CA SER A 397 -31.72 29.46 9.21
C SER A 397 -31.57 29.35 10.74
N ASP A 398 -30.33 29.27 11.23
CA ASP A 398 -29.98 29.32 12.66
C ASP A 398 -30.21 30.70 13.30
N ILE A 399 -30.19 31.79 12.53
CA ILE A 399 -30.54 33.13 13.04
C ILE A 399 -32.07 33.32 13.03
N ILE A 400 -32.73 32.98 11.92
CA ILE A 400 -34.19 33.14 11.76
C ILE A 400 -34.95 32.27 12.77
N SER A 401 -34.55 31.01 12.96
CA SER A 401 -35.15 30.12 13.98
C SER A 401 -35.00 30.62 15.42
N LYS A 402 -34.03 31.50 15.70
CA LYS A 402 -33.87 32.18 17.01
C LYS A 402 -34.69 33.47 17.13
N TRP A 403 -35.22 34.00 16.02
CA TRP A 403 -36.05 35.22 15.97
C TRP A 403 -37.55 34.93 15.99
N PHE A 404 -37.99 33.73 15.58
CA PHE A 404 -39.41 33.34 15.63
C PHE A 404 -39.75 32.64 16.96
N PRO A 405 -40.70 33.17 17.77
CA PRO A 405 -41.05 32.61 19.08
C PRO A 405 -41.94 31.34 19.01
N PHE A 406 -42.41 30.99 17.81
CA PHE A 406 -43.08 29.71 17.53
C PHE A 406 -42.11 28.86 16.71
N GLY A 407 -41.86 27.61 17.14
CA GLY A 407 -40.76 26.78 16.64
C GLY A 407 -40.92 26.29 15.20
N VAL A 408 -40.66 27.17 14.23
CA VAL A 408 -40.48 26.82 12.81
C VAL A 408 -39.29 25.88 12.66
N LYS A 409 -39.44 24.80 11.90
CA LYS A 409 -38.34 23.84 11.72
C LYS A 409 -37.31 24.42 10.75
N LYS A 410 -36.03 24.16 11.03
CA LYS A 410 -34.88 24.61 10.22
C LYS A 410 -35.06 24.27 8.73
N SER A 411 -35.54 23.06 8.43
CA SER A 411 -35.87 22.60 7.07
C SER A 411 -36.93 23.43 6.34
N GLU A 412 -37.90 24.00 7.06
CA GLU A 412 -38.98 24.83 6.47
C GLU A 412 -38.42 26.21 6.05
N ILE A 413 -37.53 26.76 6.86
CA ILE A 413 -36.77 28.00 6.57
C ILE A 413 -35.82 27.78 5.39
N GLU A 414 -35.06 26.68 5.40
CA GLU A 414 -34.15 26.32 4.30
C GLU A 414 -34.90 26.20 2.96
N THR A 415 -36.06 25.53 2.93
CA THR A 415 -36.86 25.44 1.69
C THR A 415 -37.44 26.76 1.22
N LEU A 416 -37.79 27.68 2.14
CA LEU A 416 -38.31 29.01 1.80
C LEU A 416 -37.24 29.88 1.11
N PHE A 417 -36.03 29.93 1.67
CA PHE A 417 -34.98 30.82 1.19
C PHE A 417 -34.07 30.24 0.11
N LYS A 418 -34.08 28.91 -0.13
CA LYS A 418 -33.19 28.27 -1.10
C LYS A 418 -33.27 28.90 -2.49
N ALA A 419 -34.47 29.14 -3.01
CA ALA A 419 -34.67 29.72 -4.34
C ALA A 419 -34.08 31.14 -4.46
N ASP A 420 -34.33 32.02 -3.49
CA ASP A 420 -33.85 33.40 -3.51
C ASP A 420 -32.33 33.50 -3.33
N ILE A 421 -31.75 32.69 -2.44
CA ILE A 421 -30.30 32.66 -2.22
C ILE A 421 -29.60 32.02 -3.44
N GLU A 422 -30.21 31.02 -4.10
CA GLU A 422 -29.69 30.41 -5.33
C GLU A 422 -29.76 31.38 -6.53
N LEU A 423 -30.82 32.20 -6.63
CA LEU A 423 -30.86 33.33 -7.57
C LEU A 423 -29.76 34.37 -7.28
N PHE A 424 -29.49 34.67 -6.01
CA PHE A 424 -28.42 35.59 -5.60
C PHE A 424 -27.03 35.04 -5.92
N LYS A 425 -26.77 33.75 -5.66
CA LYS A 425 -25.56 33.03 -6.08
C LYS A 425 -25.37 33.12 -7.60
N ASN A 426 -26.40 32.77 -8.37
CA ASN A 426 -26.40 32.83 -9.83
C ASN A 426 -26.27 34.27 -10.40
N SER A 427 -26.44 35.29 -9.56
CA SER A 427 -26.14 36.69 -9.89
C SER A 427 -24.67 37.03 -9.60
N ILE A 428 -24.14 36.62 -8.45
CA ILE A 428 -22.73 36.82 -8.07
C ILE A 428 -21.78 36.09 -9.02
N GLU A 429 -22.02 34.82 -9.33
CA GLU A 429 -21.15 34.02 -10.20
C GLU A 429 -21.05 34.65 -11.59
N ARG A 430 -22.17 35.14 -12.13
CA ARG A 430 -22.26 35.83 -13.43
C ARG A 430 -21.56 37.19 -13.44
N ASP A 431 -21.63 37.93 -12.34
CA ASP A 431 -20.93 39.21 -12.20
C ASP A 431 -19.42 39.01 -11.99
N LEU A 432 -19.00 37.94 -11.30
CA LEU A 432 -17.60 37.51 -11.21
C LEU A 432 -17.07 37.07 -12.58
N GLU A 433 -17.80 36.24 -13.34
CA GLU A 433 -17.44 35.88 -14.71
C GLU A 433 -17.22 37.14 -15.57
N ASN A 434 -18.18 38.08 -15.58
CA ASN A 434 -18.06 39.32 -16.34
C ASN A 434 -16.85 40.17 -15.93
N ARG A 435 -16.57 40.29 -14.62
CA ARG A 435 -15.39 41.01 -14.09
C ARG A 435 -14.07 40.33 -14.50
N TYR A 436 -13.97 39.00 -14.40
CA TYR A 436 -12.71 38.29 -14.65
C TYR A 436 -12.47 37.98 -16.13
N LYS A 437 -13.51 37.84 -16.96
CA LYS A 437 -13.40 37.57 -18.40
C LYS A 437 -12.59 38.64 -19.14
N SER A 438 -12.81 39.92 -18.83
CA SER A 438 -12.03 41.03 -19.39
C SER A 438 -10.54 40.94 -19.02
N LYS A 439 -10.23 40.58 -17.76
CA LYS A 439 -8.86 40.43 -17.25
C LYS A 439 -8.17 39.15 -17.76
N PHE A 440 -8.92 38.09 -17.98
CA PHE A 440 -8.44 36.85 -18.58
C PHE A 440 -8.02 37.08 -20.04
N GLU A 441 -8.83 37.81 -20.82
CA GLU A 441 -8.48 38.19 -22.19
C GLU A 441 -7.26 39.12 -22.25
N GLN A 442 -7.15 40.09 -21.34
CA GLN A 442 -5.93 40.92 -21.22
C GLN A 442 -4.69 40.07 -20.91
N ASN A 443 -4.78 39.10 -20.00
CA ASN A 443 -3.69 38.18 -19.69
C ASN A 443 -3.33 37.27 -20.88
N ARG A 444 -4.31 36.82 -21.68
CA ARG A 444 -4.09 36.03 -22.89
C ARG A 444 -3.28 36.81 -23.92
N VAL A 445 -3.70 38.04 -24.24
CA VAL A 445 -2.98 38.93 -25.16
C VAL A 445 -1.56 39.23 -24.67
N ALA A 446 -1.37 39.42 -23.36
CA ALA A 446 -0.05 39.61 -22.76
C ALA A 446 0.87 38.37 -22.87
N LEU A 447 0.30 37.15 -22.73
CA LEU A 447 1.04 35.90 -22.96
C LEU A 447 1.45 35.73 -24.42
N ASP A 448 0.57 36.04 -25.37
CA ASP A 448 0.89 35.97 -26.80
C ASP A 448 2.00 36.97 -27.18
N GLN A 449 1.97 38.18 -26.62
CA GLN A 449 3.05 39.16 -26.77
C GLN A 449 4.38 38.67 -26.17
N LEU A 450 4.35 38.05 -25.00
CA LEU A 450 5.54 37.49 -24.34
C LEU A 450 6.13 36.31 -25.14
N ASN A 451 5.29 35.41 -25.65
CA ASN A 451 5.70 34.26 -26.46
C ASN A 451 6.37 34.71 -27.78
N ASN A 452 5.80 35.71 -28.46
CA ASN A 452 6.45 36.31 -29.64
C ASN A 452 7.80 36.95 -29.28
N THR A 453 7.89 37.63 -28.13
CA THR A 453 9.15 38.21 -27.62
C THR A 453 10.20 37.13 -27.31
N ILE A 454 9.79 35.96 -26.79
CA ILE A 454 10.69 34.82 -26.55
C ILE A 454 11.21 34.28 -27.89
N PHE A 455 10.34 34.05 -28.87
CA PHE A 455 10.72 33.55 -30.19
C PHE A 455 11.70 34.47 -30.94
N GLU A 456 11.50 35.80 -30.86
CA GLU A 456 12.47 36.76 -31.42
C GLU A 456 13.84 36.71 -30.71
N ASN A 457 13.86 36.53 -29.38
CA ASN A 457 15.10 36.39 -28.63
C ASN A 457 15.80 35.06 -28.93
N GLU A 458 15.09 33.94 -29.03
CA GLU A 458 15.63 32.63 -29.46
C GLU A 458 16.27 32.73 -30.85
N ARG A 459 15.58 33.38 -31.81
CA ARG A 459 16.12 33.64 -33.15
C ARG A 459 17.41 34.47 -33.10
N ARG A 460 17.49 35.45 -32.19
CA ARG A 460 18.66 36.32 -32.00
C ARG A 460 19.82 35.61 -31.29
N ILE A 461 19.54 34.70 -30.36
CA ILE A 461 20.54 33.82 -29.74
C ILE A 461 21.16 32.91 -30.81
N ASN A 462 20.35 32.23 -31.62
CA ASN A 462 20.83 31.39 -32.73
C ASN A 462 21.72 32.17 -33.72
N GLN A 463 21.40 33.43 -34.01
CA GLN A 463 22.24 34.30 -34.84
C GLN A 463 23.60 34.61 -34.19
N LEU A 464 23.62 34.90 -32.89
CA LEU A 464 24.85 35.19 -32.14
C LEU A 464 25.73 33.94 -31.97
N GLU A 465 25.13 32.77 -31.75
CA GLU A 465 25.85 31.49 -31.69
C GLU A 465 26.54 31.14 -33.01
N ASN A 466 25.88 31.38 -34.16
CA ASN A 466 26.50 31.19 -35.47
C ASN A 466 27.67 32.15 -35.69
N GLN A 467 27.51 33.43 -35.34
CA GLN A 467 28.60 34.43 -35.41
C GLN A 467 29.78 34.12 -34.49
N LEU A 468 29.56 33.42 -33.37
CA LEU A 468 30.63 32.92 -32.50
C LEU A 468 31.38 31.76 -33.16
N ARG A 469 30.66 30.76 -33.71
CA ARG A 469 31.27 29.62 -34.42
C ARG A 469 32.14 30.06 -35.62
N GLU A 470 31.68 31.04 -36.38
CA GLU A 470 32.46 31.64 -37.48
C GLU A 470 33.76 32.31 -36.97
N LYS A 471 33.71 32.98 -35.82
CA LYS A 471 34.87 33.66 -35.19
C LYS A 471 35.92 32.72 -34.60
N ASP A 472 35.52 31.54 -34.13
CA ASP A 472 36.47 30.56 -33.60
C ASP A 472 37.12 29.75 -34.73
N HIS A 473 36.44 29.52 -35.86
CA HIS A 473 37.09 29.01 -37.06
C HIS A 473 38.13 29.99 -37.62
N SER A 474 37.86 31.30 -37.64
CA SER A 474 38.78 32.31 -38.19
C SER A 474 40.05 32.57 -37.35
N LYS A 475 40.30 31.80 -36.27
CA LYS A 475 41.51 31.92 -35.42
C LYS A 475 42.51 30.78 -35.59
N ASN A 476 42.10 29.64 -36.15
CA ASN A 476 42.94 28.43 -36.18
C ASN A 476 43.80 28.28 -37.44
N GLU A 477 43.65 29.15 -38.45
CA GLU A 477 44.38 29.04 -39.73
C GLU A 477 45.68 29.86 -39.80
N THR A 478 45.98 30.71 -38.81
CA THR A 478 47.18 31.58 -38.80
C THR A 478 48.18 31.26 -37.69
N SER A 479 48.85 30.09 -37.80
CA SER A 479 50.30 29.90 -37.50
C SER A 479 50.73 28.42 -37.56
N ILE A 480 51.09 27.91 -38.74
CA ILE A 480 51.85 26.65 -38.87
C ILE A 480 53.01 26.83 -39.86
N ASN A 481 54.21 27.07 -39.32
CA ASN A 481 55.57 26.95 -39.91
C ASN A 481 56.55 27.72 -38.99
N THR A 482 57.80 27.33 -38.70
CA THR A 482 58.67 26.24 -39.21
C THR A 482 59.73 25.80 -38.16
N TYR A 483 60.17 24.54 -38.23
CA TYR A 483 61.52 23.99 -37.87
C TYR A 483 62.13 24.11 -36.43
N LYS A 484 62.04 22.99 -35.68
CA LYS A 484 63.13 22.01 -35.34
C LYS A 484 64.36 22.42 -34.44
N PRO A 485 65.09 21.44 -33.81
CA PRO A 485 65.31 21.49 -32.35
C PRO A 485 66.73 21.21 -31.82
N HIS A 486 66.94 21.43 -30.51
CA HIS A 486 67.94 20.88 -29.54
C HIS A 486 67.60 21.48 -28.14
N THR A 487 67.85 20.96 -26.93
CA THR A 487 68.38 19.71 -26.31
C THR A 487 67.92 19.70 -24.82
N ALA A 488 68.05 18.68 -23.96
CA ALA A 488 68.56 17.29 -24.02
C ALA A 488 67.83 16.39 -22.99
N ASP A 489 67.76 15.09 -23.29
CA ASP A 489 67.97 13.90 -22.43
C ASP A 489 67.46 13.77 -20.97
N ILE A 490 66.79 12.62 -20.74
CA ILE A 490 66.95 11.71 -19.57
C ILE A 490 66.42 12.22 -18.20
N GLN A 491 65.58 11.51 -17.42
CA GLN A 491 65.05 10.13 -17.50
C GLN A 491 63.71 10.06 -16.74
N THR A 492 62.78 9.21 -17.16
CA THR A 492 61.73 8.67 -16.27
C THR A 492 61.45 7.22 -16.63
N ASP A 493 61.88 6.32 -15.76
CA ASP A 493 61.45 4.92 -15.75
C ASP A 493 60.68 4.63 -14.45
N SER A 494 60.00 3.48 -14.43
CA SER A 494 58.85 3.20 -13.55
C SER A 494 59.13 2.85 -12.06
N VAL A 495 58.02 2.62 -11.33
CA VAL A 495 57.85 1.91 -10.02
C VAL A 495 57.65 2.77 -8.75
N GLN A 496 56.35 2.97 -8.46
CA GLN A 496 55.62 2.82 -7.19
C GLN A 496 56.25 3.13 -5.79
N GLU A 497 55.44 3.88 -5.03
CA GLU A 497 54.91 3.56 -3.68
C GLU A 497 55.32 4.36 -2.41
N ASN A 498 54.26 4.75 -1.69
CA ASN A 498 54.11 4.96 -0.24
C ASN A 498 54.57 6.28 0.47
N ASN A 499 53.58 6.83 1.19
CA ASN A 499 53.66 7.51 2.51
C ASN A 499 54.26 8.92 2.68
N ALA A 500 53.36 9.91 2.61
CA ALA A 500 53.03 10.85 3.71
C ALA A 500 54.13 11.59 4.52
N SER A 501 54.35 12.85 4.16
CA SER A 501 54.62 14.01 5.05
C SER A 501 53.98 15.25 4.37
N ILE A 502 53.28 16.20 5.00
CA ILE A 502 53.48 16.99 6.23
C ILE A 502 54.67 17.96 6.12
N ILE A 503 54.37 19.20 5.70
CA ILE A 503 54.83 20.51 6.22
C ILE A 503 54.11 21.59 5.38
N ASP A 504 53.08 22.25 5.92
CA ASP A 504 53.11 23.52 6.68
C ASP A 504 53.17 24.75 5.75
N VAL A 505 51.99 25.28 5.35
CA VAL A 505 51.38 26.48 5.96
C VAL A 505 52.18 27.76 5.70
N ASN A 506 51.85 28.39 4.57
CA ASN A 506 51.80 29.84 4.49
C ASN A 506 50.37 30.20 4.05
N GLU A 507 49.44 30.14 5.01
CA GLU A 507 48.01 30.29 4.72
C GLU A 507 47.65 31.75 4.42
N ASP A 508 47.45 32.04 3.14
CA ASP A 508 46.81 33.28 2.70
C ASP A 508 45.31 33.28 3.08
N TYR A 509 44.93 34.24 3.92
CA TYR A 509 43.54 34.48 4.34
C TYR A 509 42.84 35.54 3.46
N SER A 510 43.34 35.82 2.26
CA SER A 510 42.69 36.73 1.32
C SER A 510 41.23 36.33 1.04
N LYS A 511 40.39 37.34 0.85
CA LYS A 511 38.95 37.17 0.65
C LYS A 511 38.64 36.24 -0.54
N GLU A 512 39.36 36.39 -1.65
CA GLU A 512 39.18 35.57 -2.85
C GLU A 512 39.49 34.10 -2.62
N ASN A 513 40.47 33.77 -1.75
CA ASN A 513 40.78 32.39 -1.42
C ASN A 513 39.79 31.79 -0.42
N LEU A 514 39.23 32.59 0.48
CA LEU A 514 38.13 32.16 1.35
C LEU A 514 36.80 31.96 0.60
N GLU A 515 36.49 32.78 -0.41
CA GLU A 515 35.26 32.65 -1.21
C GLU A 515 35.23 31.38 -2.09
N LYS A 516 36.40 30.81 -2.42
CA LYS A 516 36.55 29.53 -3.13
C LYS A 516 36.32 28.30 -2.23
N LEU A 517 36.24 28.45 -0.91
CA LEU A 517 36.12 27.32 0.03
C LEU A 517 34.67 26.88 0.25
N SER A 518 34.46 25.57 0.43
CA SER A 518 33.17 25.02 0.83
C SER A 518 32.80 25.44 2.27
N MET A 519 31.50 25.52 2.57
CA MET A 519 31.01 25.87 3.92
C MET A 519 31.60 24.97 5.02
N ALA A 520 31.90 23.70 4.70
CA ALA A 520 32.54 22.77 5.64
C ALA A 520 33.99 23.16 5.95
N LEU A 521 34.78 23.52 4.93
CA LEU A 521 36.17 23.99 5.11
C LEU A 521 36.20 25.35 5.82
N LEU A 522 35.30 26.27 5.48
CA LEU A 522 35.14 27.55 6.18
C LEU A 522 34.77 27.35 7.66
N LYS A 523 33.88 26.41 7.99
CA LYS A 523 33.55 26.07 9.38
C LYS A 523 34.71 25.38 10.11
N LYS A 524 35.58 24.63 9.42
CA LYS A 524 36.83 24.11 10.00
C LYS A 524 37.79 25.25 10.35
N LYS A 525 38.05 26.17 9.40
CA LYS A 525 38.90 27.36 9.64
C LYS A 525 38.37 28.29 10.72
N ALA A 526 37.06 28.51 10.76
CA ALA A 526 36.43 29.28 11.83
C ALA A 526 36.58 28.61 13.22
N LYS A 527 36.58 27.28 13.30
CA LYS A 527 36.87 26.54 14.53
C LYS A 527 38.35 26.69 14.94
N GLU A 528 39.27 26.60 13.99
CA GLU A 528 40.72 26.78 14.19
C GLU A 528 41.03 28.20 14.70
N LEU A 529 40.36 29.22 14.15
CA LEU A 529 40.39 30.63 14.60
C LEU A 529 39.51 30.92 15.84
N LYS A 530 38.98 29.89 16.52
CA LYS A 530 38.17 30.00 17.76
C LYS A 530 36.93 30.91 17.66
N ILE A 531 36.32 31.02 16.47
CA ILE A 531 35.11 31.82 16.24
C ILE A 531 33.90 31.16 16.92
N TYR A 532 33.38 31.77 17.98
CA TYR A 532 32.19 31.25 18.66
C TYR A 532 30.96 31.23 17.74
N LYS A 533 30.14 30.19 17.88
CA LYS A 533 28.93 29.94 17.07
C LYS A 533 29.18 29.80 15.54
N TYR A 534 30.40 29.49 15.09
CA TYR A 534 30.70 29.23 13.67
C TYR A 534 29.75 28.21 13.00
N SER A 535 29.19 27.28 13.77
CA SER A 535 28.21 26.29 13.32
C SER A 535 26.87 26.89 12.87
N THR A 536 26.40 28.00 13.45
CA THR A 536 25.06 28.57 13.19
C THR A 536 24.96 29.38 11.89
N TYR A 537 26.09 29.80 11.31
CA TYR A 537 26.12 30.53 10.04
C TYR A 537 25.58 29.66 8.89
N LYS A 538 24.70 30.22 8.07
CA LYS A 538 24.07 29.53 6.93
C LYS A 538 24.55 30.01 5.56
N LYS A 539 25.32 31.10 5.48
CA LYS A 539 25.93 31.62 4.25
C LYS A 539 27.45 31.73 4.40
N ASN A 540 28.18 31.48 3.32
CA ASN A 540 29.65 31.61 3.29
C ASN A 540 30.09 33.05 3.61
N THR A 541 29.49 34.05 2.96
CA THR A 541 29.87 35.48 3.06
C THR A 541 29.84 36.04 4.49
N GLU A 542 28.85 35.63 5.28
CA GLU A 542 28.70 36.02 6.69
C GLU A 542 29.87 35.47 7.53
N LEU A 543 30.23 34.18 7.35
CA LEU A 543 31.33 33.56 8.10
C LEU A 543 32.72 34.02 7.62
N ILE A 544 32.89 34.24 6.31
CA ILE A 544 34.13 34.79 5.72
C ILE A 544 34.41 36.18 6.29
N THR A 545 33.37 37.01 6.44
CA THR A 545 33.49 38.35 7.03
C THR A 545 33.97 38.28 8.48
N GLU A 546 33.47 37.32 9.27
CA GLU A 546 33.91 37.14 10.67
C GLU A 546 35.33 36.57 10.78
N ILE A 547 35.73 35.69 9.86
CA ILE A 547 37.12 35.21 9.72
C ILE A 547 38.08 36.38 9.45
N LEU A 548 37.73 37.27 8.52
CA LEU A 548 38.56 38.41 8.13
C LEU A 548 38.71 39.45 9.27
N LYS A 549 37.63 39.76 10.01
CA LYS A 549 37.66 40.69 11.16
C LYS A 549 38.68 40.31 12.25
N LEU A 550 38.94 39.02 12.43
CA LEU A 550 39.89 38.50 13.43
C LEU A 550 41.33 38.43 12.94
N LYS A 551 41.56 38.67 11.64
CA LYS A 551 42.90 38.89 11.04
C LYS A 551 43.23 40.39 10.88
N SER A 552 42.25 41.28 11.03
CA SER A 552 42.41 42.75 11.01
C SER A 552 42.48 43.36 12.43
N LYS A 553 42.96 42.58 13.41
CA LYS A 553 43.23 42.95 14.80
C LYS A 553 44.50 42.24 15.27
#